data_AF-A0A4Q7TFV1-F1
#
_entry.id   AF-A0A4Q7TFV1-F1
#
_cell.length_a   1.000
_cell.length_b   1.000
_cell.length_c   1.000
_cell.angle_alpha   90.00
_cell.angle_beta   90.00
_cell.angle_gamma   90.00
#
_symmetry.space_group_name_H-M   'P 1'
#
loop_
_entity.id
_entity.type
_entity.pdbx_description
1 polymer ?
#
loop_
_entity_poly.entity_id
_entity_poly.type
_entity_poly.pdbx_seq_one_letter_code
_entity_poly.pdbx_strand_id
1 'polypeptide(L)'
;MTASAATGLAVSIFRGDLATLRPTYTNEADLQRAIADHLTNRGYTVQREVELSGADRIDIYLPVLRFGIEVKINGNLSQVQRQLTRYAASPAIDALILVTTRARHSRLPHTINDVPVAVHSLIVAGL
;
A
#
# COMPACT_ATOMS: atom_id res chain seq x y z
N MET A 1 -22.30 9.28 -6.60
CA MET A 1 -21.01 8.70 -7.03
C MET A 1 -21.09 7.20 -6.83
N THR A 2 -20.77 6.39 -7.84
CA THR A 2 -20.66 4.93 -7.65
C THR A 2 -19.49 4.65 -6.69
N ALA A 3 -19.55 3.54 -5.93
CA ALA A 3 -18.52 3.20 -4.95
C ALA A 3 -17.09 3.24 -5.54
N SER A 4 -16.94 2.86 -6.82
CA SER A 4 -15.68 2.90 -7.57
C SER A 4 -15.06 4.30 -7.71
N ALA A 5 -15.86 5.35 -7.96
CA ALA A 5 -15.35 6.71 -8.15
C ALA A 5 -14.88 7.35 -6.82
N ALA A 6 -15.59 7.08 -5.72
CA ALA A 6 -15.22 7.55 -4.40
C ALA A 6 -13.92 6.90 -3.91
N THR A 7 -13.77 5.58 -4.11
CA THR A 7 -12.52 4.87 -3.81
C THR A 7 -11.36 5.41 -4.64
N GLY A 8 -11.56 5.69 -5.93
CA GLY A 8 -10.52 6.28 -6.78
C GLY A 8 -10.01 7.64 -6.27
N LEU A 9 -10.91 8.53 -5.83
CA LEU A 9 -10.54 9.81 -5.25
C LEU A 9 -9.80 9.63 -3.91
N ALA A 10 -10.28 8.74 -3.04
CA ALA A 10 -9.64 8.45 -1.77
C ALA A 10 -8.22 7.90 -1.94
N VAL A 11 -8.01 7.00 -2.92
CA VAL A 11 -6.66 6.51 -3.28
C VAL A 11 -5.76 7.65 -3.76
N SER A 12 -6.28 8.59 -4.55
CA SER A 12 -5.51 9.74 -5.04
C SER A 12 -5.05 10.66 -3.88
N ILE A 13 -5.98 11.04 -2.99
CA ILE A 13 -5.69 11.85 -1.80
C ILE A 13 -4.66 11.15 -0.91
N PHE A 14 -4.89 9.87 -0.63
CA PHE A 14 -4.00 9.06 0.20
C PHE A 14 -2.57 8.98 -0.36
N ARG A 15 -2.40 8.87 -1.69
CA ARG A 15 -1.07 8.92 -2.32
C ARG A 15 -0.42 10.29 -2.22
N GLY A 16 -1.20 11.38 -2.23
CA GLY A 16 -0.69 12.72 -1.97
C GLY A 16 -0.09 12.84 -0.57
N ASP A 17 -0.74 12.23 0.41
CA ASP A 17 -0.26 12.19 1.80
C ASP A 17 1.04 11.40 1.93
N LEU A 18 1.14 10.25 1.25
CA LEU A 18 2.38 9.47 1.18
C LEU A 18 3.52 10.22 0.46
N ALA A 19 3.22 11.08 -0.53
CA ALA A 19 4.26 11.81 -1.27
C ALA A 19 5.07 12.79 -0.41
N THR A 20 4.56 13.16 0.77
CA THR A 20 5.26 13.99 1.74
C THR A 20 6.18 13.19 2.68
N LEU A 21 6.10 11.86 2.67
CA LEU A 21 6.96 10.99 3.47
C LEU A 21 8.44 11.14 3.05
N ARG A 22 9.32 11.27 4.04
CA ARG A 22 10.78 11.28 3.86
C ARG A 22 11.40 10.31 4.87
N PRO A 23 11.33 8.99 4.61
CA PRO A 23 11.68 8.01 5.62
C PRO A 23 13.19 7.72 5.59
N THR A 24 13.78 7.48 6.76
CA THR A 24 15.07 6.81 6.87
C THR A 24 14.81 5.34 7.20
N TYR A 25 15.37 4.42 6.41
CA TYR A 25 15.11 2.98 6.57
C TYR A 25 16.29 2.16 6.05
N THR A 26 16.53 1.01 6.69
CA THR A 26 17.51 0.02 6.23
C THR A 26 16.86 -1.27 5.75
N ASN A 27 15.65 -1.55 6.26
CA ASN A 27 14.88 -2.75 5.98
C ASN A 27 13.38 -2.42 5.81
N GLU A 28 12.57 -3.42 5.49
CA GLU A 28 11.13 -3.26 5.25
C GLU A 28 10.37 -2.88 6.54
N ALA A 29 10.76 -3.44 7.69
CA ALA A 29 10.12 -3.14 8.97
C ALA A 29 10.34 -1.69 9.41
N ASP A 30 11.54 -1.12 9.16
CA ASP A 30 11.84 0.30 9.38
C ASP A 30 10.95 1.18 8.51
N LEU A 31 10.85 0.86 7.21
CA LEU A 31 10.04 1.64 6.28
C LEU A 31 8.55 1.56 6.62
N GLN A 32 8.05 0.37 6.94
CA GLN A 32 6.70 0.16 7.42
C GLN A 32 6.40 0.99 8.68
N ARG A 33 7.35 1.09 9.62
CA ARG A 33 7.18 1.90 10.83
C ARG A 33 7.09 3.38 10.47
N ALA A 34 8.02 3.87 9.65
CA ALA A 34 8.02 5.25 9.20
C ALA A 34 6.73 5.64 8.46
N ILE A 35 6.19 4.75 7.61
CA ILE A 35 4.90 4.96 6.94
C ILE A 35 3.77 5.02 7.96
N ALA A 36 3.71 4.07 8.90
CA ALA A 36 2.66 4.03 9.92
C ALA A 36 2.66 5.30 10.78
N ASP A 37 3.83 5.69 11.30
CA ASP A 37 3.99 6.89 12.13
C ASP A 37 3.58 8.16 11.35
N HIS A 38 4.01 8.28 10.09
CA HIS A 38 3.66 9.41 9.22
C HIS A 38 2.15 9.52 9.00
N LEU A 39 1.48 8.40 8.72
CA LEU A 39 0.03 8.38 8.52
C LEU A 39 -0.74 8.65 9.82
N THR A 40 -0.30 8.08 10.94
CA THR A 40 -0.89 8.37 12.26
C THR A 40 -0.78 9.86 12.61
N ASN A 41 0.37 10.49 12.35
CA ASN A 41 0.56 11.92 12.56
C ASN A 41 -0.34 12.80 11.67
N ARG A 42 -0.86 12.25 10.56
CA ARG A 42 -1.83 12.91 9.68
C ARG A 42 -3.29 12.60 10.05
N GLY A 43 -3.51 11.88 11.15
CA GLY A 43 -4.83 11.57 11.68
C GLY A 43 -5.46 10.28 11.16
N TYR A 44 -4.72 9.46 10.42
CA TYR A 44 -5.23 8.15 10.02
C TYR A 44 -5.23 7.19 11.22
N THR A 45 -6.28 6.36 11.31
CA THR A 45 -6.24 5.14 12.13
C THR A 45 -5.44 4.10 11.38
N VAL A 46 -4.32 3.64 11.95
CA VAL A 46 -3.36 2.74 11.30
C VAL A 46 -3.18 1.50 12.16
N GLN A 47 -3.19 0.33 11.52
CA GLN A 47 -2.83 -0.94 12.12
C GLN A 47 -1.67 -1.55 11.32
N ARG A 48 -0.69 -2.14 11.99
CA ARG A 48 0.45 -2.82 11.35
C ARG A 48 0.30 -4.33 11.46
N GLU A 49 0.84 -5.05 10.48
CA GLU A 49 0.93 -6.53 10.48
C GLU A 49 -0.45 -7.18 10.72
N VAL A 50 -1.48 -6.73 9.99
CA VAL A 50 -2.85 -7.20 10.20
C VAL A 50 -3.07 -8.52 9.48
N GLU A 51 -3.53 -9.52 10.22
CA GLU A 51 -3.94 -10.80 9.66
C GLU A 51 -5.23 -10.62 8.83
N LEU A 52 -5.15 -10.88 7.52
CA LEU A 52 -6.29 -10.86 6.60
C LEU A 52 -6.97 -12.23 6.50
N SER A 53 -6.20 -13.29 6.71
CA SER A 53 -6.64 -14.68 6.83
C SER A 53 -5.58 -15.46 7.61
N GLY A 54 -5.88 -16.69 8.02
CA GLY A 54 -4.96 -17.52 8.83
C GLY A 54 -3.55 -17.75 8.27
N ALA A 55 -3.26 -17.38 7.02
CA ALA A 55 -1.93 -17.46 6.43
C ALA A 55 -1.41 -16.13 5.83
N ASP A 56 -2.26 -15.12 5.69
CA ASP A 56 -1.90 -13.88 4.98
C ASP A 56 -1.96 -12.68 5.93
N ARG A 57 -0.88 -11.90 5.95
CA ARG A 57 -0.71 -10.73 6.80
C ARG A 57 -0.28 -9.53 5.99
N ILE A 58 -1.03 -8.43 6.07
CA ILE A 58 -0.72 -7.20 5.37
C ILE A 58 0.12 -6.27 6.25
N ASP A 59 1.13 -5.62 5.67
CA ASP A 59 2.07 -4.80 6.43
C ASP A 59 1.36 -3.64 7.15
N ILE A 60 0.46 -2.93 6.48
CA ILE A 60 -0.33 -1.85 7.10
C ILE A 60 -1.76 -1.89 6.60
N TYR A 61 -2.71 -1.62 7.50
CA TYR A 61 -4.13 -1.56 7.21
C TYR A 61 -4.74 -0.27 7.78
N LEU A 62 -5.61 0.36 6.98
CA LEU A 62 -6.36 1.57 7.33
C LEU A 62 -7.84 1.20 7.48
N PRO A 63 -8.31 0.81 8.68
CA PRO A 63 -9.64 0.21 8.86
C PRO A 63 -10.81 1.10 8.43
N VAL A 64 -10.69 2.43 8.54
CA VAL A 64 -11.75 3.37 8.13
C VAL A 64 -11.92 3.39 6.61
N LEU A 65 -10.80 3.35 5.87
CA LEU A 65 -10.80 3.34 4.41
C LEU A 65 -10.87 1.92 3.83
N ARG A 66 -10.59 0.91 4.66
CA ARG A 66 -10.39 -0.49 4.26
C ARG A 66 -9.28 -0.63 3.22
N PHE A 67 -8.23 0.17 3.36
CA PHE A 67 -7.07 0.16 2.47
C PHE A 67 -5.96 -0.67 3.07
N GLY A 68 -5.35 -1.50 2.22
CA GLY A 68 -4.16 -2.27 2.55
C GLY A 68 -2.91 -1.65 1.94
N ILE A 69 -1.80 -1.67 2.67
CA ILE A 69 -0.50 -1.23 2.16
C ILE A 69 0.49 -2.37 2.32
N GLU A 70 1.15 -2.70 1.21
CA GLU A 70 2.30 -3.60 1.19
C GLU A 70 3.58 -2.78 0.99
N VAL A 71 4.64 -3.12 1.73
CA VAL A 71 5.92 -2.41 1.72
C VAL A 71 7.00 -3.32 1.15
N LYS A 72 7.72 -2.81 0.13
CA LYS A 72 8.79 -3.58 -0.53
C LYS A 72 10.01 -2.73 -0.84
N ILE A 73 11.14 -3.04 -0.21
CA ILE A 73 12.44 -2.45 -0.58
C ILE A 73 13.21 -3.33 -1.58
N ASN A 74 12.79 -4.58 -1.76
CA ASN A 74 13.28 -5.51 -2.77
C ASN A 74 12.17 -6.49 -3.19
N GLY A 75 12.52 -7.63 -3.78
CA GLY A 75 11.56 -8.65 -4.20
C GLY A 75 11.17 -8.52 -5.67
N ASN A 76 10.88 -9.65 -6.32
CA ASN A 76 10.54 -9.65 -7.74
C ASN A 76 9.06 -9.32 -7.97
N LEU A 77 8.74 -8.84 -9.18
CA LEU A 77 7.40 -8.39 -9.53
C LEU A 77 6.33 -9.49 -9.35
N SER A 78 6.64 -10.73 -9.74
CA SER A 78 5.66 -11.84 -9.70
C SER A 78 5.34 -12.28 -8.27
N GLN A 79 6.30 -12.23 -7.35
CA GLN A 79 6.07 -12.47 -5.92
C GLN A 79 5.14 -11.41 -5.33
N VAL A 80 5.42 -10.13 -5.61
CA VAL A 80 4.60 -9.02 -5.13
C VAL A 80 3.18 -9.12 -5.71
N GLN A 81 3.06 -9.36 -7.02
CA GLN A 81 1.75 -9.52 -7.65
C GLN A 81 0.96 -10.67 -7.02
N ARG A 82 1.58 -11.84 -6.80
CA ARG A 82 0.92 -12.99 -6.16
C ARG A 82 0.45 -12.67 -4.74
N GLN A 83 1.22 -11.87 -4.00
CA GLN A 83 0.84 -11.42 -2.66
C GLN A 83 -0.38 -10.47 -2.70
N LEU A 84 -0.32 -9.45 -3.56
CA LEU A 84 -1.45 -8.53 -3.75
C LEU A 84 -2.71 -9.24 -4.25
N THR A 85 -2.58 -10.26 -5.11
CA THR A 85 -3.72 -11.08 -5.54
C THR A 85 -4.39 -11.81 -4.38
N ARG A 86 -3.62 -12.33 -3.41
CA ARG A 86 -4.22 -12.95 -2.22
C ARG A 86 -4.91 -11.92 -1.35
N TYR A 87 -4.31 -10.76 -1.16
CA TYR A 87 -4.90 -9.70 -0.32
C TYR A 87 -6.15 -9.10 -0.96
N ALA A 88 -6.18 -8.96 -2.29
CA ALA A 88 -7.35 -8.50 -3.04
C ALA A 88 -8.54 -9.47 -2.97
N ALA A 89 -8.31 -10.74 -2.60
CA ALA A 89 -9.40 -11.68 -2.34
C ALA A 89 -10.01 -11.51 -0.94
N SER A 90 -9.40 -10.71 -0.05
CA SER A 90 -9.95 -10.44 1.28
C SER A 90 -11.12 -9.46 1.19
N PRO A 91 -12.29 -9.79 1.76
CA PRO A 91 -13.42 -8.86 1.82
C PRO A 91 -13.18 -7.71 2.80
N ALA A 92 -12.00 -7.60 3.43
CA ALA A 92 -11.61 -6.45 4.25
C ALA A 92 -10.90 -5.36 3.45
N ILE A 93 -10.59 -5.59 2.16
CA ILE A 93 -9.77 -4.71 1.35
C ILE A 93 -10.59 -4.10 0.20
N ASP A 94 -10.71 -2.77 0.22
CA ASP A 94 -11.36 -1.99 -0.84
C ASP A 94 -10.34 -1.35 -1.80
N ALA A 95 -9.06 -1.24 -1.38
CA ALA A 95 -7.95 -0.83 -2.25
C ALA A 95 -6.60 -1.31 -1.69
N LEU A 96 -5.63 -1.52 -2.57
CA LEU A 96 -4.26 -1.86 -2.22
C LEU A 96 -3.27 -0.79 -2.70
N ILE A 97 -2.31 -0.46 -1.86
CA ILE A 97 -1.21 0.44 -2.19
C ILE A 97 0.10 -0.31 -1.97
N LEU A 98 0.91 -0.44 -3.02
CA LEU A 98 2.29 -0.88 -2.88
C LEU A 98 3.19 0.34 -2.67
N VAL A 99 3.86 0.42 -1.53
CA VAL A 99 4.96 1.38 -1.31
C VAL A 99 6.28 0.68 -1.58
N THR A 100 7.08 1.20 -2.52
CA THR A 100 8.27 0.48 -2.97
C THR A 100 9.42 1.34 -3.45
N THR A 101 10.63 0.80 -3.39
CA THR A 101 11.86 1.39 -3.94
C THR A 101 12.27 0.77 -5.28
N ARG A 102 11.42 -0.08 -5.89
CA ARG A 102 11.76 -0.83 -7.11
C ARG A 102 10.95 -0.34 -8.29
N ALA A 103 11.63 0.26 -9.27
CA ALA A 103 11.01 0.81 -10.47
C ALA A 103 10.18 -0.24 -11.24
N ARG A 104 10.66 -1.50 -11.30
CA ARG A 104 9.96 -2.60 -11.98
C ARG A 104 8.55 -2.88 -11.45
N HIS A 105 8.24 -2.50 -10.20
CA HIS A 105 6.92 -2.68 -9.61
C HIS A 105 5.86 -1.75 -10.20
N SER A 106 6.25 -0.70 -10.94
CA SER A 106 5.31 0.15 -11.70
C SER A 106 4.54 -0.62 -12.78
N ARG A 107 4.97 -1.84 -13.13
CA ARG A 107 4.32 -2.72 -14.10
C ARG A 107 3.15 -3.52 -13.51
N LEU A 108 2.86 -3.38 -12.21
CA LEU A 108 1.67 -3.98 -11.62
C LEU A 108 0.41 -3.43 -12.30
N PRO A 109 -0.63 -4.28 -12.48
CA PRO A 109 -1.90 -3.81 -13.00
C PRO A 109 -2.54 -2.82 -12.01
N HIS A 110 -3.33 -1.89 -12.54
CA HIS A 110 -4.06 -0.90 -11.73
C HIS A 110 -5.27 -1.48 -10.99
N THR A 111 -5.64 -2.73 -11.29
CA THR A 111 -6.67 -3.50 -10.60
C THR A 111 -6.23 -4.96 -10.49
N ILE A 112 -6.60 -5.62 -9.40
CA ILE A 112 -6.46 -7.06 -9.20
C ILE A 112 -7.74 -7.55 -8.55
N ASN A 113 -8.44 -8.52 -9.17
CA ASN A 113 -9.75 -9.00 -8.70
C ASN A 113 -10.74 -7.85 -8.44
N ASP A 114 -10.81 -6.88 -9.36
CA ASP A 114 -11.60 -5.65 -9.25
C ASP A 114 -11.23 -4.71 -8.09
N VAL A 115 -10.24 -5.06 -7.28
CA VAL A 115 -9.68 -4.19 -6.24
C VAL A 115 -8.67 -3.23 -6.88
N PRO A 116 -8.83 -1.90 -6.73
CA PRO A 116 -7.85 -0.92 -7.16
C PRO A 116 -6.47 -1.16 -6.54
N VAL A 117 -5.44 -1.10 -7.38
CA VAL A 117 -4.04 -1.22 -6.96
C VAL A 117 -3.28 0.02 -7.41
N ALA A 118 -2.65 0.70 -6.45
CA ALA A 118 -1.77 1.81 -6.72
C ALA A 118 -0.33 1.51 -6.32
N VAL A 119 0.62 2.07 -7.08
CA VAL A 119 2.04 2.01 -6.75
C VAL A 119 2.51 3.39 -6.31
N HIS A 120 3.16 3.46 -5.16
CA HIS A 120 3.84 4.63 -4.65
C HIS A 120 5.35 4.34 -4.59
N SER A 121 6.10 4.94 -5.52
CA SER A 121 7.55 4.76 -5.60
C SER A 121 8.26 5.76 -4.71
N LEU A 122 9.21 5.28 -3.90
CA LEU A 122 10.12 6.10 -3.10
C LEU A 122 11.46 6.38 -3.81
N ILE A 123 11.61 5.94 -5.06
CA ILE A 123 12.77 6.30 -5.87
C ILE A 123 12.72 7.81 -6.10
N VAL A 124 13.69 8.53 -5.55
CA VAL A 124 13.92 9.93 -5.90
C VAL A 124 14.33 9.93 -7.38
N ALA A 125 13.52 10.55 -8.24
CA ALA A 125 13.96 10.87 -9.57
C ALA A 125 15.22 11.73 -9.41
N GLY A 126 16.36 11.23 -9.87
CA GLY A 126 17.59 12.02 -9.89
C GLY A 126 17.29 13.36 -10.57
N LEU A 127 17.59 14.45 -9.86
CA LEU A 127 17.79 15.76 -10.46
C LEU A 127 19.02 15.70 -11.37
#